data_AF-A0A2V6F3N6-F1
#
_entry.id   AF-A0A2V6F3N6-F1
#
_cell.length_a   1.000
_cell.length_b   1.000
_cell.length_c   1.000
_cell.angle_alpha   90.00
_cell.angle_beta   90.00
_cell.angle_gamma   90.00
#
_symmetry.space_group_name_H-M   'P 1'
#
loop_
_entity.id
_entity.type
_entity.pdbx_description
1 polymer ?
#
loop_
_entity_poly.entity_id
_entity_poly.type
_entity_poly.pdbx_seq_one_letter_code
_entity_poly.pdbx_strand_id
1 'polypeptide(L)'
;MSTKIKKEIQLEIAHVLFIDIVGYSKLSINDQHAAVEELGQVVRASEQFQRAEAGGRLLKIATGDGMALVFYTSPEAPAQCAVEITRALKEHSRLQLRMGIHSGPVSGVVDVNNRPNLAGAGINIANG
;
A
#
# COMPACT_ATOMS: atom_id res chain seq x y z
N MET A 1 2.39 -30.60 -14.65
CA MET A 1 2.40 -29.12 -14.74
C MET A 1 0.98 -28.56 -14.62
N SER A 2 0.34 -28.59 -13.44
CA SER A 2 -1.05 -28.08 -13.30
C SER A 2 -1.38 -27.48 -11.92
N THR A 3 -0.38 -27.24 -11.07
CA THR A 3 -0.59 -26.79 -9.69
C THR A 3 -0.57 -25.27 -9.52
N LYS A 4 -0.20 -24.51 -10.56
CA LYS A 4 -0.06 -23.04 -10.48
C LYS A 4 -1.34 -22.23 -10.78
N ILE A 5 -2.33 -22.82 -11.47
CA ILE A 5 -3.54 -22.08 -11.90
C ILE A 5 -4.64 -22.08 -10.80
N LYS A 6 -4.58 -22.99 -9.82
CA LYS A 6 -5.64 -23.15 -8.80
C LYS A 6 -5.57 -22.18 -7.60
N LYS A 7 -4.65 -21.22 -7.59
CA LYS A 7 -4.48 -20.25 -6.48
C LYS A 7 -5.06 -18.86 -6.78
N GLU A 8 -5.80 -18.69 -7.88
CA GLU A 8 -6.31 -17.37 -8.30
C GLU A 8 -7.62 -16.95 -7.63
N ILE A 9 -8.27 -17.80 -6.81
CA ILE A 9 -9.55 -17.44 -6.17
C ILE A 9 -9.65 -18.07 -4.77
N GLN A 10 -8.78 -17.65 -3.85
CA GLN A 10 -9.05 -17.85 -2.42
C GLN A 10 -9.29 -16.48 -1.79
N LEU A 11 -10.51 -16.29 -1.30
CA LEU A 11 -10.86 -15.20 -0.42
C LEU A 11 -9.97 -15.28 0.83
N GLU A 12 -9.13 -14.28 1.02
CA GLU A 12 -8.30 -14.13 2.20
C GLU A 12 -8.66 -12.81 2.88
N ILE A 13 -8.57 -12.75 4.21
CA ILE A 13 -8.64 -11.46 4.89
C ILE A 13 -7.31 -10.76 4.70
N ALA A 14 -7.35 -9.55 4.19
CA ALA A 14 -6.19 -8.69 4.07
C ALA A 14 -6.40 -7.37 4.82
N HIS A 15 -5.28 -6.74 5.16
CA HIS A 15 -5.24 -5.52 5.93
C HIS A 15 -4.52 -4.46 5.10
N VAL A 16 -5.26 -3.44 4.68
CA VAL A 16 -4.80 -2.45 3.70
C VAL A 16 -4.52 -1.14 4.39
N LEU A 17 -3.34 -0.56 4.12
CA LEU A 17 -3.00 0.83 4.40
C LEU A 17 -3.01 1.60 3.08
N PHE A 18 -3.94 2.54 2.96
CA PHE A 18 -3.95 3.55 1.90
C PHE A 18 -3.15 4.76 2.36
N ILE A 19 -2.36 5.32 1.44
CA ILE A 19 -1.50 6.47 1.68
C ILE A 19 -1.63 7.39 0.48
N ASP A 20 -1.96 8.65 0.73
CA ASP A 20 -2.18 9.67 -0.29
C ASP A 20 -1.44 10.96 0.07
N ILE A 21 -0.85 11.62 -0.93
CA ILE A 21 -0.12 12.87 -0.76
C ILE A 21 -1.09 14.05 -0.79
N VAL A 22 -1.19 14.77 0.33
CA VAL A 22 -2.09 15.91 0.46
C VAL A 22 -1.67 17.02 -0.51
N GLY A 23 -2.61 17.43 -1.37
CA GLY A 23 -2.38 18.52 -2.31
C GLY A 23 -1.53 18.16 -3.52
N TYR A 24 -1.29 16.87 -3.79
CA TYR A 24 -0.46 16.38 -4.89
C TYR A 24 -0.73 17.08 -6.23
N SER A 25 -1.99 17.19 -6.65
CA SER A 25 -2.35 17.78 -7.95
C SER A 25 -2.00 19.27 -8.09
N LYS A 26 -1.68 19.97 -6.99
CA LYS A 26 -1.26 21.38 -6.99
C LYS A 26 0.25 21.56 -7.14
N LEU A 27 1.03 20.48 -7.00
CA LEU A 27 2.47 20.48 -7.15
C LEU A 27 2.86 20.56 -8.63
N SER A 28 4.04 21.13 -8.91
CA SER A 28 4.64 21.05 -10.25
C SER A 28 4.98 19.59 -10.60
N ILE A 29 5.15 19.26 -11.89
CA ILE A 29 5.46 17.88 -12.31
C ILE A 29 6.76 17.37 -11.64
N ASN A 30 7.77 18.23 -11.51
CA ASN A 30 9.02 17.87 -10.84
C ASN A 30 8.81 17.60 -9.35
N ASP A 31 8.01 18.42 -8.68
CA ASP A 31 7.70 18.26 -7.26
C ASP A 31 6.81 17.03 -7.02
N GLN A 32 5.90 16.70 -7.95
CA GLN A 32 5.11 15.47 -7.91
C GLN A 32 6.01 14.23 -7.95
N HIS A 33 6.98 14.20 -8.87
CA HIS A 33 7.94 13.10 -8.97
C HIS A 33 8.77 12.97 -7.69
N ALA A 34 9.30 14.08 -7.17
CA ALA A 34 10.07 14.09 -5.94
C ALA A 34 9.23 13.61 -4.74
N ALA A 35 7.98 14.04 -4.63
CA ALA A 35 7.08 13.65 -3.55
C ALA A 35 6.75 12.15 -3.56
N VAL A 36 6.52 11.56 -4.75
CA VAL A 36 6.28 10.12 -4.89
C VAL A 36 7.55 9.31 -4.58
N GLU A 37 8.71 9.80 -4.99
CA GLU A 37 9.99 9.16 -4.68
C GLU A 37 10.24 9.17 -3.15
N GLU A 38 10.07 10.32 -2.51
CA GLU A 38 10.21 10.49 -1.07
C GLU A 38 9.23 9.61 -0.30
N LEU A 39 7.96 9.57 -0.72
CA LEU A 39 6.96 8.66 -0.16
C LEU A 39 7.43 7.21 -0.25
N GLY A 40 7.93 6.80 -1.41
CA GLY A 40 8.44 5.45 -1.63
C GLY A 40 9.66 5.12 -0.76
N GLN A 41 10.54 6.09 -0.48
CA GLN A 41 11.68 5.90 0.41
C GLN A 41 11.23 5.73 1.86
N VAL A 42 10.37 6.61 2.36
CA VAL A 42 9.87 6.57 3.74
C VAL A 42 9.09 5.29 4.01
N VAL A 43 8.24 4.87 3.08
CA VAL A 43 7.47 3.63 3.20
C VAL A 43 8.38 2.41 3.24
N ARG A 44 9.41 2.34 2.38
CA ARG A 44 10.37 1.23 2.37
C ARG A 44 11.27 1.17 3.62
N ALA A 45 11.41 2.28 4.33
CA ALA A 45 12.15 2.35 5.58
C ALA A 45 11.34 1.84 6.79
N SER A 46 10.02 1.66 6.67
CA SER A 46 9.19 1.08 7.74
C SER A 46 9.60 -0.36 8.03
N GLU A 47 9.70 -0.70 9.31
CA GLU A 47 10.00 -2.05 9.75
C GLU A 47 8.87 -3.02 9.39
N GLN A 48 7.61 -2.59 9.49
CA GLN A 48 6.46 -3.41 9.08
C GLN A 48 6.48 -3.70 7.59
N PHE A 49 6.79 -2.69 6.78
CA PHE A 49 6.97 -2.87 5.34
C PHE A 49 8.04 -3.94 5.07
N GLN A 50 9.24 -3.77 5.65
CA GLN A 50 10.38 -4.67 5.41
C GLN A 50 10.08 -6.10 5.87
N ARG A 51 9.46 -6.26 7.04
CA ARG A 51 9.06 -7.59 7.56
C ARG A 51 8.05 -8.28 6.63
N ALA A 52 7.01 -7.57 6.20
CA ALA A 52 5.99 -8.13 5.33
C ALA A 52 6.54 -8.43 3.92
N GLU A 53 7.43 -7.58 3.40
CA GLU A 53 8.11 -7.79 2.13
C GLU A 53 9.04 -9.01 2.17
N ALA A 54 9.89 -9.13 3.19
CA ALA A 54 10.78 -10.27 3.37
C ALA A 54 10.02 -11.59 3.52
N GLY A 55 8.84 -11.55 4.13
CA GLY A 55 7.94 -12.70 4.24
C GLY A 55 7.15 -13.03 2.97
N GLY A 56 7.23 -12.21 1.91
CA GLY A 56 6.40 -12.36 0.71
C GLY A 56 4.89 -12.20 0.99
N ARG A 57 4.54 -11.46 2.06
CA ARG A 57 3.16 -11.24 2.54
C ARG A 57 2.75 -9.77 2.45
N LEU A 58 3.31 -9.08 1.47
CA LEU A 58 3.02 -7.68 1.16
C LEU A 58 2.74 -7.52 -0.35
N LEU A 59 1.60 -6.94 -0.68
CA LEU A 59 1.32 -6.43 -2.02
C LEU A 59 1.35 -4.89 -2.02
N LYS A 60 1.96 -4.32 -3.06
CA LYS A 60 2.15 -2.87 -3.21
C LYS A 60 1.44 -2.43 -4.48
N ILE A 61 0.51 -1.49 -4.36
CA ILE A 61 -0.27 -0.97 -5.48
C ILE A 61 -0.06 0.53 -5.54
N ALA A 62 0.46 1.05 -6.66
CA ALA A 62 0.61 2.48 -6.87
C ALA A 62 -0.71 3.07 -7.37
N THR A 63 -1.13 4.21 -6.81
CA THR A 63 -2.37 4.90 -7.20
C THR A 63 -2.11 6.19 -8.00
N GLY A 64 -0.84 6.55 -8.21
CA GLY A 64 -0.41 7.75 -8.93
C GLY A 64 0.13 8.82 -7.98
N ASP A 65 -0.74 9.33 -7.11
CA ASP A 65 -0.46 10.31 -6.05
C ASP A 65 -0.15 9.66 -4.69
N GLY A 66 -0.13 8.33 -4.64
CA GLY A 66 0.00 7.58 -3.41
C GLY A 66 0.23 6.10 -3.63
N MET A 67 -0.09 5.32 -2.60
CA MET A 67 0.04 3.86 -2.63
C MET A 67 -0.93 3.17 -1.67
N ALA A 68 -1.29 1.94 -2.02
CA ALA A 68 -1.90 0.99 -1.12
C ALA A 68 -0.90 -0.13 -0.79
N LEU A 69 -0.76 -0.41 0.50
CA LEU A 69 0.02 -1.52 1.03
C LEU A 69 -0.95 -2.55 1.61
N VAL A 70 -0.89 -3.77 1.09
CA VAL A 70 -1.78 -4.85 1.50
C VAL A 70 -0.96 -5.87 2.25
N PHE A 71 -1.21 -5.93 3.56
CA PHE A 71 -0.61 -6.87 4.47
C PHE A 71 -1.49 -8.12 4.59
N TYR A 72 -0.87 -9.28 4.42
CA TYR A 72 -1.50 -10.57 4.71
C TYR A 72 -0.96 -11.17 6.03
N THR A 73 -0.45 -10.33 6.94
CA THR A 73 0.15 -10.76 8.20
C THR A 73 -0.83 -10.65 9.36
N SER A 74 -1.03 -9.44 9.90
CA SER A 74 -1.90 -9.18 11.03
C SER A 74 -2.66 -7.85 10.83
N PRO A 75 -3.81 -7.66 11.51
CA PRO A 75 -4.58 -6.41 11.43
C PRO A 75 -3.84 -5.20 11.98
N GLU A 76 -2.87 -5.38 12.87
CA GLU A 76 -2.06 -4.29 13.44
C GLU A 76 -0.95 -3.81 12.49
N ALA A 77 -0.50 -4.66 11.56
CA ALA A 77 0.60 -4.34 10.65
C ALA A 77 0.41 -3.02 9.88
N PRO A 78 -0.74 -2.72 9.23
CA PRO A 78 -0.94 -1.42 8.57
C PRO A 78 -0.92 -0.25 9.55
N ALA A 79 -1.43 -0.41 10.78
CA ALA A 79 -1.44 0.66 11.78
C ALA A 79 -0.03 0.96 12.29
N GLN A 80 0.76 -0.08 12.55
CA GLN A 80 2.16 0.06 12.95
C GLN A 80 2.99 0.71 11.83
N CYS A 81 2.78 0.27 10.57
CA CYS A 81 3.41 0.88 9.40
C CYS A 81 3.08 2.38 9.30
N ALA A 82 1.81 2.76 9.44
CA ALA A 82 1.39 4.16 9.41
C ALA A 82 2.05 5.01 10.51
N VAL A 83 2.21 4.47 11.72
CA VAL A 83 2.91 5.15 12.83
C VAL A 83 4.39 5.33 12.54
N GLU A 84 5.05 4.31 11.99
CA GLU A 84 6.46 4.37 11.60
C GLU A 84 6.71 5.41 10.51
N ILE A 85 5.87 5.42 9.46
CA ILE A 85 5.89 6.43 8.39
C ILE A 85 5.70 7.82 8.98
N THR A 86 4.70 8.01 9.85
CA THR A 86 4.42 9.31 10.47
C THR A 86 5.61 9.80 11.31
N ARG A 87 6.30 8.90 12.01
CA ARG A 87 7.49 9.24 12.81
C ARG A 87 8.64 9.68 11.91
N ALA A 88 8.94 8.92 10.86
CA ALA A 88 9.99 9.26 9.91
C ALA A 88 9.78 10.63 9.24
N LEU A 89 8.52 10.98 8.93
CA LEU A 89 8.19 12.28 8.34
C LEU A 89 8.34 13.46 9.31
N LYS A 90 8.04 13.25 10.61
CA LYS A 90 8.21 14.30 11.62
C LYS A 90 9.65 14.76 11.77
N GLU A 91 10.60 13.88 11.51
CA GLU A 91 12.01 14.17 11.72
C GLU A 91 12.61 14.97 10.56
N HIS A 92 12.13 14.77 9.32
CA HIS A 92 12.87 15.23 8.14
C HIS A 92 12.05 15.67 6.92
N SER A 93 10.71 15.67 6.93
CA SER A 93 9.93 15.86 5.70
C SER A 93 8.84 16.94 5.78
N ARG A 94 8.62 17.65 4.66
CA ARG A 94 7.45 18.53 4.44
C ARG A 94 6.28 17.79 3.80
N LEU A 95 6.44 16.50 3.50
CA LEU A 95 5.43 15.67 2.86
C LEU A 95 4.27 15.47 3.82
N GLN A 96 3.10 15.98 3.44
CA GLN A 96 1.86 15.78 4.18
C GLN A 96 1.10 14.61 3.59
N LEU A 97 0.79 13.62 4.44
CA LEU A 97 0.09 12.41 4.03
C LEU A 97 -1.28 12.32 4.68
N ARG A 98 -2.22 11.75 3.93
CA ARG A 98 -3.50 11.23 4.43
C ARG A 98 -3.45 9.72 4.35
N MET A 99 -3.78 9.04 5.45
CA MET A 99 -3.74 7.58 5.53
C MET A 99 -5.08 7.00 5.99
N GLY A 100 -5.46 5.86 5.40
CA GLY A 100 -6.67 5.11 5.74
C GLY A 100 -6.37 3.64 5.92
N ILE A 101 -7.02 2.98 6.87
CA ILE A 101 -6.83 1.54 7.11
C ILE A 101 -8.15 0.82 6.92
N HIS A 102 -8.12 -0.28 6.18
CA HIS A 102 -9.26 -1.16 6.00
C HIS A 102 -8.83 -2.61 6.19
N SER A 103 -9.72 -3.45 6.72
CA SER A 103 -9.51 -4.89 6.84
C SER A 103 -10.76 -5.62 6.37
N GLY A 104 -10.57 -6.59 5.47
CA GLY A 104 -11.70 -7.29 4.90
C GLY A 104 -11.31 -8.38 3.92
N PRO A 105 -12.30 -9.14 3.44
CA PRO A 105 -12.10 -10.17 2.43
C PRO A 105 -11.65 -9.54 1.10
N VAL A 106 -10.55 -10.05 0.56
CA VAL A 106 -10.02 -9.72 -0.75
C VAL A 106 -9.83 -10.99 -1.58
N SER A 107 -10.01 -10.88 -2.89
CA SER A 107 -9.63 -11.91 -3.84
C SER A 107 -8.42 -11.41 -4.63
N GLY A 108 -7.38 -12.22 -4.70
CA GLY A 108 -6.26 -11.98 -5.61
C GLY A 108 -6.77 -11.95 -7.05
N VAL A 109 -6.34 -10.97 -7.82
CA VAL A 109 -6.56 -10.90 -9.26
C VAL A 109 -5.25 -10.56 -9.95
N VAL A 110 -5.16 -10.84 -11.24
CA VAL A 110 -4.04 -10.41 -12.07
C VAL A 110 -4.51 -9.21 -12.89
N ASP A 111 -3.77 -8.10 -12.83
CA ASP A 111 -4.12 -6.90 -13.60
C ASP A 111 -3.84 -7.07 -15.11
N VAL A 112 -4.21 -6.07 -15.91
CA VAL A 112 -3.99 -6.05 -17.36
C VAL A 112 -2.51 -6.09 -17.76
N ASN A 113 -1.60 -5.82 -16.83
CA ASN A 113 -0.15 -5.86 -17.01
C ASN A 113 0.47 -7.15 -16.46
N ASN A 114 -0.36 -8.15 -16.16
CA ASN A 114 0.04 -9.43 -15.59
C ASN A 114 0.73 -9.33 -14.21
N ARG A 115 0.39 -8.30 -13.43
CA ARG A 115 0.89 -8.09 -12.06
C ARG A 115 -0.16 -8.53 -11.05
N PRO A 116 0.26 -9.09 -9.89
CA PRO A 116 -0.65 -9.37 -8.79
C PRO A 116 -1.36 -8.08 -8.35
N ASN A 117 -2.67 -8.15 -8.19
CA ASN A 117 -3.54 -7.07 -7.74
C ASN A 117 -4.68 -7.67 -6.89
N LEU A 118 -5.61 -6.85 -6.42
CA LEU A 118 -6.73 -7.31 -5.60
C LEU A 118 -8.06 -6.74 -6.07
N ALA A 119 -9.10 -7.56 -5.92
CA ALA A 119 -10.49 -7.15 -6.03
C ALA A 119 -11.23 -7.49 -4.73
N GLY A 120 -12.03 -6.55 -4.23
CA GLY A 120 -12.82 -6.73 -3.02
C GLY A 120 -13.60 -5.47 -2.66
N ALA A 121 -14.79 -5.64 -2.07
CA ALA A 121 -15.68 -4.52 -1.72
C ALA A 121 -14.99 -3.47 -0.82
N GLY A 122 -14.03 -3.89 0.01
CA GLY A 122 -13.25 -3.03 0.89
C GLY A 122 -12.19 -2.15 0.22
N ILE A 123 -11.72 -2.52 -0.98
CA ILE A 123 -10.67 -1.79 -1.70
C ILE A 123 -11.24 -0.57 -2.42
N ASN A 124 -12.47 -0.67 -2.93
CA ASN A 124 -13.17 0.45 -3.56
C ASN A 124 -13.74 1.46 -2.54
N ILE A 125 -13.94 1.06 -1.27
CA ILE A 125 -14.54 1.93 -0.22
C ILE A 125 -13.51 2.89 0.39
N ALA A 126 -12.21 2.57 0.34
CA ALA A 126 -11.16 3.42 0.91
C ALA A 126 -10.58 4.44 -0.09
N ASN A 127 -11.00 4.37 -1.35
CA ASN A 127 -10.56 5.26 -2.44
C ASN A 127 -11.59 6.38 -2.73
N GLY A 128 -12.54 6.62 -1.82
CA GLY A 128 -13.60 7.62 -1.92
C GLY A 128 -13.39 8.82 -1.01
#